data_AF-A0A956VVH5-F1
#
_entry.id   AF-A0A956VVH5-F1
#
_cell.length_a   1.000
_cell.length_b   1.000
_cell.length_c   1.000
_cell.angle_alpha   90.00
_cell.angle_beta   90.00
_cell.angle_gamma   90.00
#
_symmetry.space_group_name_H-M   'P 1'
#
loop_
_entity.id
_entity.type
_entity.pdbx_description
1 polymer ?
#
loop_
_entity_poly.entity_id
_entity_poly.type
_entity_poly.pdbx_seq_one_letter_code
_entity_poly.pdbx_strand_id
1 'polypeptide(L)'
;MFPIRDMNPTRHVAVVTLVLIAANVIVFFFWQPFGAGAQAELEFLYHRAAVACELVQGRPLSVGELARNTCEPQAIGGTFFPDKNVYLAVLTSMFLHANLIHL
;
A
#
# COMPACT_ATOMS: atom_id res chain seq x y z
N MET A 1 16.90 -13.97 34.45
CA MET A 1 15.42 -14.00 34.39
C MET A 1 15.01 -13.49 33.02
N PHE A 2 14.37 -14.33 32.20
CA PHE A 2 13.81 -13.89 30.91
C PHE A 2 12.38 -13.38 31.15
N PRO A 3 12.02 -12.16 30.75
CA PRO A 3 10.64 -11.69 30.85
C PRO A 3 9.75 -12.51 29.91
N ILE A 4 8.81 -13.28 30.48
CA ILE A 4 7.93 -14.19 29.73
C ILE A 4 6.63 -13.50 29.31
N ARG A 5 6.11 -12.56 30.09
CA ARG A 5 4.96 -11.73 29.70
C ARG A 5 4.89 -10.45 30.53
N ASP A 6 4.32 -9.41 29.92
CA ASP A 6 3.83 -8.25 30.65
C ASP A 6 2.63 -8.63 31.54
N MET A 7 2.70 -8.19 32.79
CA MET A 7 1.70 -8.38 33.85
C MET A 7 0.88 -7.12 34.10
N ASN A 8 1.09 -6.05 33.31
CA ASN A 8 0.34 -4.82 33.48
C ASN A 8 -1.15 -5.06 33.17
N PRO A 9 -2.08 -4.84 34.13
CA PRO A 9 -3.48 -5.14 33.92
C PRO A 9 -4.09 -4.21 32.86
N THR A 10 -4.53 -4.79 31.74
CA THR A 10 -5.29 -4.07 30.71
C THR A 10 -6.73 -3.90 31.18
N ARG A 11 -7.13 -2.66 31.48
CA ARG A 11 -8.48 -2.31 31.94
C ARG A 11 -9.45 -1.97 30.81
N HIS A 12 -8.95 -1.80 29.59
CA HIS A 12 -9.73 -1.34 28.43
C HIS A 12 -9.63 -2.34 27.28
N VAL A 13 -10.73 -2.47 26.55
CA VAL A 13 -10.75 -3.19 25.27
C VAL A 13 -9.93 -2.38 24.26
N ALA A 14 -9.06 -3.05 23.51
CA ALA A 14 -8.18 -2.42 22.52
C ALA A 14 -8.95 -2.06 21.22
N VAL A 15 -9.94 -1.17 21.32
CA VAL A 15 -10.87 -0.84 20.22
C VAL A 15 -10.12 -0.37 18.98
N VAL A 16 -9.13 0.52 19.14
CA VAL A 16 -8.32 1.03 18.00
C VAL A 16 -7.61 -0.11 17.29
N THR A 17 -6.96 -1.00 18.05
CA THR A 17 -6.26 -2.16 17.48
C THR A 17 -7.22 -3.08 16.74
N LEU A 18 -8.38 -3.38 17.32
CA LEU A 18 -9.40 -4.22 16.68
C LEU A 18 -9.94 -3.59 15.39
N VAL A 19 -10.14 -2.26 15.38
CA VAL A 19 -10.57 -1.53 14.18
C VAL A 19 -9.50 -1.56 13.09
N LEU A 20 -8.23 -1.37 13.43
CA LEU A 20 -7.14 -1.45 12.45
C LEU A 20 -7.02 -2.86 11.86
N ILE A 21 -7.11 -3.90 12.70
CA ILE A 21 -7.13 -5.29 12.24
C ILE A 21 -8.30 -5.51 11.28
N ALA A 22 -9.51 -5.11 11.67
CA ALA A 22 -10.69 -5.26 10.83
C ALA A 22 -10.55 -4.51 9.49
N ALA A 23 -9.99 -3.29 9.50
CA ALA A 23 -9.74 -2.53 8.29
C ALA A 23 -8.77 -3.24 7.33
N ASN A 24 -7.66 -3.78 7.83
CA ASN A 24 -6.71 -4.56 7.04
C ASN A 24 -7.37 -5.80 6.40
N VAL A 25 -8.13 -6.56 7.19
CA VAL A 25 -8.85 -7.75 6.71
C VAL A 25 -9.88 -7.37 5.64
N ILE A 26 -10.64 -6.29 5.85
CA ILE A 26 -11.63 -5.83 4.88
C ILE A 26 -10.95 -5.39 3.58
N VAL A 27 -9.89 -4.60 3.66
CA VAL A 27 -9.13 -4.14 2.48
C VAL A 27 -8.57 -5.33 1.71
N PHE A 28 -7.98 -6.31 2.39
CA PHE A 28 -7.36 -7.46 1.74
C PHE A 28 -8.37 -8.34 0.98
N PHE A 29 -9.52 -8.66 1.58
CA PHE A 29 -10.48 -9.59 0.97
C PHE A 29 -11.48 -8.93 0.01
N PHE A 30 -11.79 -7.64 0.19
CA PHE A 30 -12.88 -7.00 -0.56
C PHE A 30 -12.41 -5.87 -1.48
N TRP A 31 -11.21 -5.32 -1.29
CA TRP A 31 -10.71 -4.23 -2.12
C TRP A 31 -9.47 -4.60 -2.94
N GLN A 32 -8.51 -5.33 -2.36
CA GLN A 32 -7.36 -5.85 -3.11
C GLN A 32 -7.80 -6.99 -4.05
N PRO A 33 -7.24 -7.07 -5.27
CA PRO A 33 -7.54 -8.15 -6.22
C PRO A 33 -6.73 -9.43 -5.89
N PHE A 34 -6.77 -9.89 -4.64
CA PHE A 34 -6.03 -11.06 -4.18
C PHE A 34 -6.42 -12.31 -4.98
N GLY A 35 -5.43 -12.97 -5.60
CA GLY A 35 -5.66 -14.18 -6.38
C GLY A 35 -6.22 -13.93 -7.80
N ALA A 36 -6.37 -12.67 -8.21
CA ALA A 36 -6.77 -12.32 -9.59
C ALA A 36 -5.62 -12.44 -10.61
N GLY A 37 -4.40 -12.71 -10.14
CA GLY A 37 -3.19 -12.90 -10.95
C GLY A 37 -2.21 -11.74 -10.83
N ALA A 38 -0.93 -12.04 -11.09
CA ALA A 38 0.19 -11.12 -10.82
C ALA A 38 0.05 -9.76 -11.52
N GLN A 39 -0.51 -9.72 -12.73
CA GLN A 39 -0.66 -8.48 -13.47
C GLN A 39 -1.72 -7.55 -12.85
N ALA A 40 -2.87 -8.10 -12.46
CA ALA A 40 -3.95 -7.33 -11.83
C ALA A 40 -3.53 -6.80 -10.46
N GLU A 41 -2.79 -7.62 -9.69
CA GLU A 41 -2.23 -7.22 -8.40
C GLU A 41 -1.19 -6.10 -8.57
N LEU A 42 -0.29 -6.22 -9.55
CA LEU A 42 0.73 -5.21 -9.83
C LEU A 42 0.11 -3.89 -10.30
N GLU A 43 -0.88 -3.95 -11.19
CA GLU A 43 -1.61 -2.78 -11.67
C GLU A 43 -2.30 -2.04 -10.52
N PHE A 44 -2.98 -2.79 -9.64
CA PHE A 44 -3.61 -2.24 -8.44
C PHE A 44 -2.59 -1.56 -7.51
N LEU A 45 -1.43 -2.18 -7.28
CA LEU A 45 -0.38 -1.59 -6.46
C LEU A 45 0.15 -0.29 -7.07
N TYR A 46 0.40 -0.24 -8.38
CA TYR A 46 0.79 1.03 -9.00
C TYR A 46 -0.30 2.10 -8.95
N HIS A 47 -1.57 1.73 -8.90
CA HIS A 47 -2.66 2.69 -8.82
C HIS A 47 -2.94 3.16 -7.37
N ARG A 48 -2.79 2.29 -6.36
CA ARG A 48 -3.24 2.52 -4.98
C ARG A 48 -2.14 2.55 -3.92
N ALA A 49 -0.95 2.04 -4.20
CA ALA A 49 0.17 2.02 -3.25
C ALA A 49 1.11 3.21 -3.47
N ALA A 50 1.78 3.60 -2.39
CA ALA A 50 2.87 4.57 -2.41
C ALA A 50 4.04 4.06 -3.23
N VAL A 51 4.51 4.90 -4.16
CA VAL A 51 5.73 4.67 -4.93
C VAL A 51 6.72 5.77 -4.59
N ALA A 52 7.95 5.40 -4.23
CA ALA A 52 8.97 6.34 -3.77
C ALA A 52 9.23 7.46 -4.79
N CYS A 53 9.31 7.13 -6.08
CA CYS A 53 9.52 8.14 -7.12
C CYS A 53 8.38 9.17 -7.19
N GLU A 54 7.14 8.72 -7.08
CA GLU A 54 5.99 9.62 -7.09
C GLU A 54 6.01 10.56 -5.90
N LEU A 55 6.38 10.06 -4.72
CA LEU A 55 6.46 10.85 -3.49
C LEU A 55 7.55 11.92 -3.55
N VAL A 56 8.71 11.57 -4.12
CA VAL A 56 9.82 12.52 -4.29
C VAL A 56 9.47 13.60 -5.31
N GLN A 57 8.79 13.23 -6.41
CA GLN A 57 8.42 14.16 -7.48
C GLN A 57 7.10 14.90 -7.23
N GLY A 58 6.28 14.45 -6.29
CA GLY A 58 4.95 15.00 -6.00
C GLY A 58 3.92 14.78 -7.12
N ARG A 59 4.14 13.82 -8.02
CA ARG A 59 3.26 13.51 -9.17
C ARG A 59 3.25 12.01 -9.48
N PRO A 60 2.21 11.48 -10.16
CA PRO A 60 2.23 10.10 -10.59
C PRO A 60 3.35 9.83 -11.62
N LEU A 61 3.75 8.57 -11.71
CA LEU A 61 4.78 8.11 -12.65
C LEU A 61 4.38 8.40 -14.10
N SER A 62 5.34 8.64 -14.98
CA SER A 62 5.13 8.57 -16.43
C SER A 62 5.34 7.15 -16.95
N VAL A 63 4.77 6.85 -18.13
CA VAL A 63 4.98 5.57 -18.80
C VAL A 63 6.47 5.31 -19.08
N GLY A 64 7.23 6.36 -19.45
CA GLY A 64 8.67 6.26 -19.68
C GLY A 64 9.45 5.94 -18.40
N GLU A 65 9.13 6.58 -17.28
CA GLU A 65 9.74 6.31 -15.97
C GLU A 65 9.51 4.86 -15.53
N LEU A 66 8.27 4.37 -15.68
CA LEU A 66 7.93 2.98 -15.38
C LEU A 66 8.68 1.99 -16.28
N ALA A 67 8.66 2.21 -17.60
CA ALA A 67 9.26 1.29 -18.57
C ALA A 67 10.80 1.16 -18.41
N ARG A 68 11.46 2.24 -17.97
CA ARG A 68 12.91 2.27 -17.75
C ARG A 68 13.31 2.04 -16.28
N ASN A 69 12.33 1.89 -15.39
CA ASN A 69 12.53 1.74 -13.95
C ASN A 69 13.46 2.83 -13.36
N THR A 70 13.17 4.08 -13.72
CA THR A 70 13.96 5.27 -13.35
C THR A 70 13.05 6.36 -12.78
N CYS A 71 13.59 7.25 -11.96
CA CYS A 71 12.91 8.43 -11.44
C CYS A 71 13.41 9.72 -12.07
N GLU A 72 13.78 9.66 -13.35
CA GLU A 72 14.23 10.79 -14.14
C GLU A 72 13.17 11.18 -15.16
N PRO A 73 12.95 12.49 -15.42
CA PRO A 73 12.00 12.94 -16.42
C PRO A 73 12.23 12.27 -17.78
N GLN A 74 11.22 11.54 -18.26
CA GLN A 74 11.24 10.91 -19.57
C GLN A 74 10.29 11.66 -20.51
N ALA A 75 10.74 11.96 -21.72
CA ALA A 75 9.91 12.57 -22.77
C ALA A 75 8.92 11.59 -23.42
N ILE A 76 8.79 10.37 -22.88
CA ILE A 76 8.09 9.25 -23.52
C ILE A 76 6.81 8.93 -22.77
N GLY A 77 5.69 9.07 -23.47
CA GLY A 77 4.36 8.68 -23.01
C GLY A 77 3.73 9.67 -22.03
N GLY A 78 2.47 9.40 -21.67
CA GLY A 78 1.72 10.18 -20.69
C GLY A 78 1.98 9.74 -19.24
N THR A 79 1.18 10.28 -18.33
CA THR A 79 1.15 9.85 -16.92
C THR A 79 0.51 8.47 -16.79
N PHE A 80 1.19 7.57 -16.10
CA PHE A 80 0.70 6.28 -15.65
C PHE A 80 -0.23 6.52 -14.44
N PHE A 81 -1.54 6.30 -14.62
CA PHE A 81 -2.62 6.68 -13.69
C PHE A 81 -2.69 8.19 -13.37
N PRO A 82 -3.19 9.02 -14.29
CA PRO A 82 -3.29 10.48 -14.12
C PRO A 82 -4.15 10.93 -12.93
N ASP A 83 -5.09 10.11 -12.50
CA ASP A 83 -6.05 10.37 -11.42
C ASP A 83 -5.53 9.95 -10.04
N LYS A 84 -4.34 9.34 -9.96
CA LYS A 84 -3.75 8.90 -8.70
C LYS A 84 -3.37 10.07 -7.79
N ASN A 85 -3.89 10.07 -6.56
CA ASN A 85 -3.42 10.96 -5.50
C ASN A 85 -2.24 10.33 -4.77
N VAL A 86 -1.04 10.85 -5.03
CA VAL A 86 0.23 10.35 -4.50
C VAL A 86 0.29 10.40 -2.96
N TYR A 87 -0.26 11.44 -2.33
CA TYR A 87 -0.23 11.57 -0.88
C TYR A 87 -1.24 10.64 -0.19
N LEU A 88 -2.42 10.46 -0.80
CA LEU A 88 -3.38 9.47 -0.31
C LEU A 88 -2.80 8.05 -0.42
N ALA A 89 -1.96 7.78 -1.43
CA ALA A 89 -1.29 6.51 -1.62
C ALA A 89 -0.42 6.10 -0.42
N VAL A 90 0.14 7.07 0.33
CA VAL A 90 0.88 6.82 1.58
C VAL A 90 -0.02 6.18 2.63
N LEU A 91 -1.21 6.72 2.81
CA LEU A 91 -2.17 6.22 3.80
C LEU A 91 -2.73 4.86 3.38
N THR A 92 -3.15 4.72 2.12
CA THR A 92 -3.74 3.47 1.62
C THR A 92 -2.72 2.34 1.67
N SER A 93 -1.44 2.60 1.37
CA SER A 93 -0.35 1.63 1.48
C SER A 93 -0.22 0.97 2.84
N MET A 94 -0.60 1.65 3.93
CA MET A 94 -0.52 1.08 5.29
C MET A 94 -1.49 -0.09 5.51
N PHE A 95 -2.47 -0.26 4.61
CA PHE A 95 -3.50 -1.31 4.71
C PHE A 95 -3.37 -2.40 3.63
N LEU A 96 -2.41 -2.28 2.72
CA LEU A 96 -2.21 -3.24 1.62
C LEU A 96 -1.24 -4.34 2.04
N HIS A 97 -1.58 -5.60 1.73
CA HIS A 97 -0.73 -6.75 2.04
C HIS A 97 -0.40 -7.56 0.79
N ALA A 98 0.80 -8.13 0.74
CA ALA A 98 1.30 -8.85 -0.42
C ALA A 98 0.73 -10.27 -0.56
N ASN A 99 0.39 -10.92 0.55
CA ASN A 99 -0.19 -12.26 0.61
C ASN A 99 -0.80 -12.50 2.00
N LEU A 100 -1.47 -13.65 2.17
CA LEU A 100 -2.16 -14.00 3.41
C LEU A 100 -1.25 -14.13 4.64
N ILE A 101 0.02 -14.53 4.48
CA ILE A 101 0.98 -14.62 5.61
C ILE A 101 1.47 -13.23 6.02
N HIS A 102 1.40 -12.26 5.10
CA HIS A 102 1.75 -10.87 5.38
C HIS A 102 0.63 -10.11 6.09
N LEU A 103 -0.65 -10.47 5.85
CA LEU A 103 -1.83 -9.93 6.52
C LEU A 103 -1.85 -10.25 8.02
#